data_AF-K3W9H2-F1
#
_entry.id   AF-K3W9H2-F1
#
_cell.length_a   1.000
_cell.length_b   1.000
_cell.length_c   1.000
_cell.angle_alpha   90.00
_cell.angle_beta   90.00
_cell.angle_gamma   90.00
#
_symmetry.space_group_name_H-M   'P 1'
#
loop_
_entity.id
_entity.type
_entity.pdbx_description
1 polymer ?
#
loop_
_entity_poly.entity_id
_entity_poly.type
_entity_poly.pdbx_seq_one_letter_code
_entity_poly.pdbx_strand_id
1 'polypeptide(L)'
;AKLDLAWQRIAKNQLAYRRQSEAENRFLKSELRHAIHMAQRALTKLQDADGFTELITDVDASFARLDDVFQERGIDQIASDVRHYECIKNDFSKGCQCFELTNVSIKPFDSRMTTGKLWKTLLTLLIVQAESSTELIWKTDDGFAINYHSERPIGENLPPSKVVMKRYTCPGDRFVVVWRACTELNGSLLGTVADETG
;
A
#
# COMPACT_ATOMS: atom_id res chain seq x y z
N ALA A 1 38.96 16.93 49.31
CA ALA A 1 38.28 18.09 48.70
C ALA A 1 38.08 17.96 47.18
N LYS A 2 39.14 17.92 46.34
CA LYS A 2 38.98 17.89 44.86
C LYS A 2 38.31 16.63 44.29
N LEU A 3 38.59 15.45 44.85
CA LEU A 3 37.96 14.18 44.45
C LEU A 3 36.45 14.13 44.74
N ASP A 4 36.03 14.71 45.86
CA ASP A 4 34.61 14.77 46.27
C ASP A 4 33.77 15.66 45.34
N LEU A 5 34.32 16.81 44.94
CA LEU A 5 33.70 17.69 43.94
C LEU A 5 33.56 17.04 42.56
N ALA A 6 34.53 16.21 42.15
CA ALA A 6 34.46 15.47 40.90
C ALA A 6 33.33 14.42 40.90
N TRP A 7 33.20 13.67 42.00
CA TRP A 7 32.13 12.69 42.18
C TRP A 7 30.75 13.33 42.24
N GLN A 8 30.61 14.46 42.94
CA GLN A 8 29.36 15.22 42.96
C GLN A 8 28.94 15.69 41.55
N ARG A 9 29.90 16.14 40.74
CA ARG A 9 29.64 16.53 39.34
C ARG A 9 29.20 15.33 38.50
N ILE A 10 29.86 14.18 38.64
CA ILE A 10 29.49 12.95 37.93
C ILE A 10 28.08 12.50 38.33
N ALA A 11 27.76 12.48 39.62
CA ALA A 11 26.44 12.11 40.11
C ALA A 11 25.33 13.04 39.59
N LYS A 12 25.59 14.36 39.58
CA LYS A 12 24.66 15.35 39.03
C LYS A 12 24.42 15.13 37.52
N ASN A 13 25.49 14.88 36.76
CA ASN A 13 25.38 14.61 35.33
C ASN A 13 24.63 13.30 35.05
N GLN A 14 24.92 12.22 35.79
CA GLN A 14 24.21 10.94 35.68
C GLN A 14 22.72 11.08 35.98
N LEU A 15 22.36 11.88 37.00
CA LEU A 15 20.97 12.17 37.31
C LEU A 15 20.27 12.97 36.19
N ALA A 16 20.97 13.95 35.59
CA ALA A 16 20.45 14.71 34.47
C ALA A 16 20.21 13.81 33.23
N TYR A 17 21.18 12.96 32.89
CA TYR A 17 21.05 12.00 31.79
C TYR A 17 19.89 11.02 32.01
N ARG A 18 19.73 10.49 33.23
CA ARG A 18 18.60 9.61 33.54
C ARG A 18 17.26 10.33 33.37
N ARG A 19 17.13 11.55 33.88
CA ARG A 19 15.89 12.34 33.73
C ARG A 19 15.55 12.63 32.28
N GLN A 20 16.57 12.94 31.46
CA GLN A 20 16.39 13.16 30.03
C GLN A 20 15.95 11.87 29.32
N SER A 21 16.66 10.76 29.53
CA SER A 21 16.31 9.46 28.94
C SER A 21 14.92 8.99 29.37
N GLU A 22 14.52 9.21 30.62
CA GLU A 22 13.17 8.90 31.10
C GLU A 22 12.11 9.78 30.44
N ALA A 23 12.40 11.06 30.19
CA ALA A 23 11.49 11.96 29.48
C ALA A 23 11.30 11.52 28.03
N GLU A 24 12.40 11.20 27.33
CA GLU A 24 12.39 10.66 25.97
C GLU A 24 11.64 9.32 25.92
N ASN A 25 11.88 8.41 26.86
CA ASN A 25 11.16 7.14 26.94
C ASN A 25 9.66 7.32 27.18
N ARG A 26 9.26 8.27 28.05
CA ARG A 26 7.84 8.58 28.26
C ARG A 26 7.18 9.09 26.97
N PHE A 27 7.89 9.94 26.22
CA PHE A 27 7.44 10.47 24.93
C PHE A 27 7.34 9.36 23.87
N LEU A 28 8.38 8.57 23.67
CA LEU A 28 8.36 7.45 22.72
C LEU A 28 7.25 6.45 23.06
N LYS A 29 7.01 6.19 24.34
CA LYS A 29 5.92 5.31 24.79
C LYS A 29 4.53 5.93 24.56
N SER A 30 4.37 7.25 24.60
CA SER A 30 3.10 7.88 24.20
C SER A 30 2.88 7.78 22.69
N GLU A 31 3.90 8.07 21.90
CA GLU A 31 3.83 7.97 20.43
C GLU A 31 3.51 6.55 19.98
N LEU A 32 4.19 5.54 20.55
CA LEU A 32 3.92 4.13 20.22
C LEU A 32 2.49 3.72 20.56
N ARG A 33 1.96 4.15 21.72
CA ARG A 33 0.57 3.85 22.10
C ARG A 33 -0.42 4.53 21.18
N HIS A 34 -0.14 5.76 20.76
CA HIS A 34 -0.97 6.46 19.79
C HIS A 34 -0.98 5.74 18.44
N ALA A 35 0.19 5.33 17.93
CA ALA A 35 0.30 4.58 16.69
C ALA A 35 -0.44 3.24 16.75
N ILE A 36 -0.30 2.48 17.85
CA ILE A 36 -1.04 1.22 18.06
C ILE A 36 -2.55 1.47 18.06
N HIS A 37 -3.02 2.49 18.77
CA HIS A 37 -4.44 2.81 18.82
C HIS A 37 -5.01 3.18 17.44
N MET A 38 -4.28 3.97 16.67
CA MET A 38 -4.65 4.33 15.30
C MET A 38 -4.68 3.11 14.37
N ALA A 39 -3.69 2.23 14.47
CA ALA A 39 -3.65 0.97 13.71
C ALA A 39 -4.82 0.04 14.09
N GLN A 40 -5.15 -0.08 15.37
CA GLN A 40 -6.30 -0.86 15.84
C GLN A 40 -7.62 -0.30 15.31
N ARG A 41 -7.81 1.02 15.38
CA ARG A 41 -9.02 1.67 14.84
C ARG A 41 -9.15 1.48 13.33
N ALA A 42 -8.03 1.56 12.61
CA ALA A 42 -8.01 1.29 11.17
C ALA A 42 -8.33 -0.19 10.86
N LEU A 43 -7.84 -1.12 11.68
CA LEU A 43 -8.13 -2.54 11.56
C LEU A 43 -9.60 -2.85 11.84
N THR A 44 -10.21 -2.25 12.87
CA THR A 44 -11.64 -2.41 13.16
C THR A 44 -12.49 -1.90 12.01
N LYS A 45 -12.19 -0.70 11.48
CA LYS A 45 -12.88 -0.18 10.29
C LYS A 45 -12.77 -1.12 9.09
N LEU A 46 -11.62 -1.75 8.91
CA LEU A 46 -11.39 -2.72 7.84
C LEU A 46 -12.21 -4.01 8.04
N GLN A 47 -12.30 -4.50 9.28
CA GLN A 47 -13.08 -5.69 9.63
C GLN A 47 -14.59 -5.45 9.48
N ASP A 48 -15.03 -4.23 9.78
CA ASP A 48 -16.43 -3.79 9.60
C ASP A 48 -16.75 -3.49 8.12
N ALA A 49 -15.73 -3.25 7.29
CA ALA A 49 -15.88 -2.96 5.87
C ALA A 49 -15.91 -4.26 5.03
N ASP A 50 -17.10 -4.64 4.61
CA ASP A 50 -17.37 -5.85 3.84
C ASP A 50 -16.44 -5.99 2.61
N GLY A 51 -15.87 -7.17 2.41
CA GLY A 51 -14.97 -7.52 1.28
C GLY A 51 -13.53 -6.97 1.33
N PHE A 52 -13.19 -5.98 2.15
CA PHE A 52 -11.83 -5.42 2.16
C PHE A 52 -10.78 -6.34 2.80
N THR A 53 -11.19 -7.18 3.75
CA THR A 53 -10.29 -8.15 4.39
C THR A 53 -9.80 -9.21 3.40
N GLU A 54 -10.66 -9.65 2.47
CA GLU A 54 -10.30 -10.57 1.39
C GLU A 54 -9.31 -9.90 0.44
N LEU A 55 -9.60 -8.68 -0.02
CA LEU A 55 -8.71 -7.94 -0.91
C LEU A 55 -7.32 -7.71 -0.30
N ILE A 56 -7.22 -7.40 1.01
CA ILE A 56 -5.91 -7.25 1.67
C ILE A 56 -5.14 -8.56 1.71
N THR A 57 -5.82 -9.66 2.03
CA THR A 57 -5.20 -10.99 2.07
C THR A 57 -4.70 -11.38 0.67
N ASP A 58 -5.51 -11.10 -0.35
CA ASP A 58 -5.18 -11.35 -1.75
C ASP A 58 -4.02 -10.50 -2.27
N VAL A 59 -3.88 -9.24 -1.82
CA VAL A 59 -2.75 -8.37 -2.21
C VAL A 59 -1.43 -8.96 -1.70
N ASP A 60 -1.40 -9.46 -0.46
CA ASP A 60 -0.19 -10.09 0.09
C ASP A 60 0.11 -11.42 -0.64
N ALA A 61 -0.91 -12.23 -0.93
CA ALA A 61 -0.76 -13.46 -1.71
C ALA A 61 -0.30 -13.19 -3.15
N SER A 62 -0.77 -12.10 -3.76
CA SER A 62 -0.36 -11.68 -5.11
C SER A 62 1.11 -11.28 -5.15
N PHE A 63 1.58 -10.54 -4.14
CA PHE A 63 3.00 -10.23 -3.99
C PHE A 63 3.86 -11.48 -3.82
N ALA A 64 3.41 -12.47 -3.05
CA ALA A 64 4.15 -13.71 -2.84
C ALA A 64 4.38 -14.53 -4.12
N ARG A 65 3.52 -14.37 -5.14
CA ARG A 65 3.64 -15.04 -6.45
C ARG A 65 4.32 -14.18 -7.52
N LEU A 66 4.77 -12.97 -7.18
CA LEU A 66 5.28 -12.00 -8.16
C LEU A 66 6.45 -12.57 -8.98
N ASP A 67 7.42 -13.21 -8.31
CA ASP A 67 8.59 -13.77 -8.97
C ASP A 67 8.20 -14.89 -9.95
N ASP A 68 7.24 -15.74 -9.58
CA ASP A 68 6.71 -16.80 -10.46
C ASP A 68 6.06 -16.20 -11.70
N VAL A 69 5.24 -15.14 -11.54
CA VAL A 69 4.61 -14.43 -12.66
C VAL A 69 5.66 -13.80 -13.57
N PHE A 70 6.70 -13.18 -12.99
CA PHE A 70 7.76 -12.54 -13.76
C PHE A 70 8.55 -13.56 -14.58
N GLN A 71 8.85 -14.72 -13.99
CA GLN A 71 9.53 -15.83 -14.67
C GLN A 71 8.67 -16.46 -15.76
N GLU A 72 7.38 -16.76 -15.48
CA GLU A 72 6.44 -17.30 -16.49
C GLU A 72 6.36 -16.40 -17.72
N ARG A 73 6.44 -15.08 -17.50
CA ARG A 73 6.36 -14.07 -18.56
C ARG A 73 7.71 -13.66 -19.16
N GLY A 74 8.81 -14.19 -18.63
CA GLY A 74 10.16 -13.81 -19.04
C GLY A 74 10.43 -12.30 -18.85
N ILE A 75 9.72 -11.65 -17.93
CA ILE A 75 9.91 -10.23 -17.60
C ILE A 75 11.29 -10.02 -16.95
N ASP A 76 11.71 -10.99 -16.15
CA ASP A 76 13.02 -11.07 -15.50
C ASP A 76 14.20 -11.11 -16.50
N GLN A 77 13.93 -11.51 -17.74
CA GLN A 77 14.92 -11.61 -18.82
C GLN A 77 14.96 -10.36 -19.71
N ILE A 78 14.10 -9.36 -19.48
CA ILE A 78 14.04 -8.14 -20.31
C ILE A 78 15.16 -7.18 -19.89
N ALA A 79 16.19 -7.08 -20.73
CA ALA A 79 17.39 -6.29 -20.45
C ALA A 79 17.40 -4.87 -21.05
N SER A 80 16.62 -4.56 -22.11
CA SER A 80 16.76 -3.27 -22.80
C SER A 80 15.50 -2.67 -23.44
N ASP A 81 14.44 -3.44 -23.68
CA ASP A 81 13.36 -2.99 -24.57
C ASP A 81 12.06 -2.70 -23.82
N VAL A 82 11.35 -1.66 -24.25
CA VAL A 82 9.96 -1.42 -23.88
C VAL A 82 9.12 -2.52 -24.52
N ARG A 83 8.32 -3.22 -23.71
CA ARG A 83 7.43 -4.27 -24.22
C ARG A 83 6.02 -4.10 -23.69
N HIS A 84 5.06 -4.35 -24.56
CA HIS A 84 3.64 -4.37 -24.25
C HIS A 84 3.06 -5.70 -24.71
N TYR A 85 2.41 -6.42 -23.81
CA TYR A 85 1.75 -7.68 -24.09
C TYR A 85 0.32 -7.62 -23.57
N GLU A 86 -0.60 -8.13 -24.37
CA GLU A 86 -1.99 -8.29 -24.02
C GLU A 86 -2.39 -9.72 -24.39
N CYS A 87 -3.00 -10.45 -23.47
CA CYS A 87 -3.51 -11.79 -23.79
C CYS A 87 -4.77 -12.11 -23.01
N ILE A 88 -5.64 -12.93 -23.61
CA ILE A 88 -6.80 -13.50 -22.94
C ILE A 88 -6.38 -14.88 -22.41
N LYS A 89 -6.47 -15.06 -21.10
CA LYS A 89 -6.23 -16.34 -20.43
C LYS A 89 -7.56 -16.94 -19.99
N ASN A 90 -7.64 -18.26 -20.05
CA ASN A 90 -8.72 -18.99 -19.39
C ASN A 90 -8.22 -19.35 -17.99
N ASP A 91 -8.84 -18.77 -16.96
CA ASP A 91 -8.64 -19.22 -15.59
C ASP A 91 -9.53 -20.45 -15.37
N PHE A 92 -8.97 -21.63 -15.65
CA PHE A 92 -9.68 -22.90 -15.47
C PHE A 92 -10.05 -23.18 -14.00
N SER A 93 -9.41 -22.51 -13.03
CA SER A 93 -9.74 -22.67 -11.61
C SER A 93 -11.02 -21.92 -11.23
N LYS A 94 -11.24 -20.75 -11.83
CA LYS A 94 -12.45 -19.92 -11.64
C LYS A 94 -13.50 -20.10 -12.74
N GLY A 95 -13.18 -20.86 -13.80
CA GLY A 95 -14.06 -21.07 -14.94
C GLY A 95 -14.35 -19.81 -15.75
N CYS A 96 -13.49 -18.78 -15.66
CA CYS A 96 -13.68 -17.49 -16.30
C CYS A 96 -12.52 -17.13 -17.24
N GLN A 97 -12.75 -16.14 -18.11
CA GLN A 97 -11.70 -15.56 -18.94
C GLN A 97 -11.17 -14.31 -18.25
N CYS A 98 -9.85 -14.18 -18.16
CA CYS A 98 -9.20 -12.98 -17.68
C CYS A 98 -8.39 -12.32 -18.80
N PHE A 99 -8.34 -10.99 -18.76
CA PHE A 99 -7.50 -10.20 -19.64
C PHE A 99 -6.24 -9.82 -18.88
N GLU A 100 -5.08 -10.23 -19.40
CA GLU A 100 -3.78 -9.94 -18.80
C GLU A 100 -3.05 -8.89 -19.63
N LEU A 101 -2.61 -7.83 -18.96
CA LEU A 101 -1.83 -6.74 -19.51
C LEU A 101 -0.44 -6.73 -18.87
N THR A 102 0.61 -6.77 -19.68
CA THR A 102 2.00 -6.60 -19.22
C THR A 102 2.62 -5.43 -19.95
N ASN A 103 3.10 -4.45 -19.18
CA ASN A 103 3.83 -3.30 -19.72
C ASN A 103 5.17 -3.16 -19.00
N VAL A 104 6.26 -3.22 -19.76
CA VAL A 104 7.63 -3.07 -19.27
C VAL A 104 8.23 -1.84 -19.92
N SER A 105 8.75 -0.93 -19.09
CA SER A 105 9.42 0.27 -19.57
C SER A 105 10.67 0.58 -18.75
N ILE A 106 11.72 1.05 -19.43
CA ILE A 106 12.96 1.51 -18.80
C ILE A 106 12.90 3.03 -18.69
N LYS A 107 13.20 3.56 -17.50
CA LYS A 107 13.22 5.01 -17.23
C LYS A 107 14.63 5.44 -16.80
N PRO A 108 15.14 6.58 -17.29
CA PRO A 108 16.50 7.05 -16.98
C PRO A 108 16.55 7.78 -15.62
N PHE A 109 15.89 7.25 -14.59
CA PHE A 109 15.80 7.87 -13.28
C PHE A 109 16.29 6.91 -12.19
N ASP A 110 16.90 7.46 -11.15
CA ASP A 110 17.28 6.71 -9.96
C ASP A 110 16.02 6.07 -9.32
N SER A 111 16.09 4.77 -9.07
CA SER A 111 14.95 4.00 -8.57
C SER A 111 14.52 4.43 -7.17
N ARG A 112 15.47 4.79 -6.29
CA ARG A 112 15.18 5.24 -4.92
C ARG A 112 14.46 6.57 -4.91
N MET A 113 14.91 7.52 -5.73
CA MET A 113 14.22 8.81 -5.88
C MET A 113 12.83 8.66 -6.48
N THR A 114 12.68 7.79 -7.48
CA THR A 114 11.43 7.58 -8.19
C THR A 114 10.38 6.89 -7.32
N THR A 115 10.80 5.91 -6.51
CA THR A 115 9.93 5.09 -5.66
C THR A 115 9.07 5.92 -4.70
N GLY A 116 9.72 6.76 -3.88
CA GLY A 116 9.00 7.56 -2.88
C GLY A 116 8.06 8.58 -3.52
N LYS A 117 8.44 9.12 -4.69
CA LYS A 117 7.59 10.04 -5.45
C LYS A 117 6.42 9.32 -6.10
N LEU A 118 6.65 8.16 -6.72
CA LEU A 118 5.61 7.34 -7.35
C LEU A 118 4.52 6.96 -6.34
N TRP A 119 4.91 6.47 -5.16
CA TRP A 119 3.94 6.14 -4.11
C TRP A 119 3.10 7.35 -3.68
N LYS A 120 3.73 8.50 -3.47
CA LYS A 120 3.03 9.74 -3.13
C LYS A 120 2.10 10.19 -4.26
N THR A 121 2.53 10.06 -5.51
CA THR A 121 1.71 10.39 -6.68
C THR A 121 0.49 9.48 -6.77
N LEU A 122 0.64 8.17 -6.58
CA LEU A 122 -0.48 7.22 -6.57
C LEU A 122 -1.48 7.54 -5.46
N LEU A 123 -0.99 7.78 -4.24
CA LEU A 123 -1.83 8.24 -3.12
C LEU A 123 -2.57 9.54 -3.47
N THR A 124 -1.90 10.50 -4.09
CA THR A 124 -2.50 11.80 -4.45
C THR A 124 -3.55 11.63 -5.56
N LEU A 125 -3.23 10.85 -6.59
CA LEU A 125 -4.14 10.62 -7.71
C LEU A 125 -5.41 9.89 -7.26
N LEU A 126 -5.28 8.90 -6.38
CA LEU A 126 -6.42 8.10 -5.93
C LEU A 126 -7.21 8.74 -4.79
N ILE A 127 -6.56 9.44 -3.85
CA ILE A 127 -7.23 10.00 -2.67
C ILE A 127 -7.57 11.48 -2.85
N VAL A 128 -6.67 12.27 -3.47
CA VAL A 128 -6.83 13.73 -3.57
C VAL A 128 -7.59 14.16 -4.81
N GLN A 129 -7.47 13.48 -5.96
CA GLN A 129 -8.23 13.88 -7.15
C GLN A 129 -9.69 13.40 -7.16
N ALA A 130 -10.08 12.55 -6.21
CA ALA A 130 -11.42 12.01 -6.11
C ALA A 130 -12.28 12.74 -5.06
N GLU A 131 -12.17 14.08 -5.05
CA GLU A 131 -12.53 15.00 -3.95
C GLU A 131 -13.97 14.90 -3.39
N SER A 132 -14.90 14.18 -4.03
CA SER A 132 -16.25 13.96 -3.49
C SER A 132 -16.70 12.49 -3.43
N SER A 133 -15.92 11.57 -3.97
CA SER A 133 -16.42 10.23 -4.28
C SER A 133 -15.51 9.09 -3.81
N THR A 134 -14.42 9.40 -3.10
CA THR A 134 -13.54 8.38 -2.49
C THR A 134 -13.56 8.41 -0.97
N GLU A 135 -13.81 7.25 -0.37
CA GLU A 135 -13.73 7.03 1.08
C GLU A 135 -12.46 6.25 1.42
N LEU A 136 -11.60 6.82 2.27
CA LEU A 136 -10.43 6.13 2.80
C LEU A 136 -10.81 5.20 3.96
N ILE A 137 -10.76 3.90 3.71
CA ILE A 137 -11.14 2.85 4.66
C ILE A 137 -9.97 2.49 5.58
N TRP A 138 -8.78 2.32 4.99
CA TRP A 138 -7.57 1.89 5.68
C TRP A 138 -6.33 2.55 5.09
N LYS A 139 -5.33 2.83 5.93
CA LYS A 139 -4.05 3.40 5.52
C LYS A 139 -2.95 3.04 6.52
N THR A 140 -1.82 2.64 6.00
CA THR A 140 -0.53 2.49 6.68
C THR A 140 0.54 3.24 5.90
N ASP A 141 1.80 3.14 6.34
CA ASP A 141 2.93 3.71 5.61
C ASP A 141 3.16 2.99 4.26
N ASP A 142 2.74 1.74 4.17
CA ASP A 142 3.00 0.83 3.06
C ASP A 142 1.75 0.38 2.32
N GLY A 143 0.55 0.78 2.74
CA GLY A 143 -0.67 0.40 2.04
C GLY A 143 -1.83 1.32 2.33
N PHE A 144 -2.86 1.21 1.50
CA PHE A 144 -4.14 1.85 1.73
C PHE A 144 -5.27 1.06 1.07
N ALA A 145 -6.47 1.26 1.59
CA ALA A 145 -7.71 0.73 1.03
C ALA A 145 -8.71 1.88 0.91
N ILE A 146 -9.32 1.97 -0.26
CA ILE A 146 -10.31 3.00 -0.58
C ILE A 146 -11.56 2.36 -1.16
N ASN A 147 -12.69 2.98 -0.88
CA ASN A 147 -13.91 2.79 -1.63
C ASN A 147 -14.03 3.95 -2.63
N TYR A 148 -13.95 3.63 -3.91
CA TYR A 148 -14.02 4.58 -5.01
C TYR A 148 -15.40 4.52 -5.64
N HIS A 149 -16.13 5.63 -5.51
CA HIS A 149 -17.32 5.93 -6.28
C HIS A 149 -16.91 6.97 -7.33
N SER A 150 -17.52 7.00 -8.51
CA SER A 150 -17.31 8.12 -9.43
C SER A 150 -18.62 8.86 -9.60
N GLU A 151 -18.70 10.05 -9.02
CA GLU A 151 -19.79 10.98 -9.26
C GLU A 151 -19.46 11.80 -10.51
N ARG A 152 -19.67 11.23 -11.71
CA ARG A 152 -19.55 12.02 -12.94
C ARG A 152 -20.86 12.77 -13.19
N PRO A 153 -20.84 14.07 -13.53
CA PRO A 153 -22.04 14.89 -13.68
C PRO A 153 -22.94 14.54 -14.88
N ILE A 154 -22.62 13.51 -15.66
CA ILE A 154 -23.37 13.13 -16.87
C ILE A 154 -23.64 11.61 -16.85
N GLY A 155 -24.79 11.22 -16.31
CA GLY A 155 -25.55 10.00 -16.65
C GLY A 155 -24.96 8.62 -16.38
N GLU A 156 -23.65 8.48 -16.23
CA GLU A 156 -22.95 7.21 -16.04
C GLU A 156 -22.17 7.28 -14.73
N ASN A 157 -22.85 6.97 -13.62
CA ASN A 157 -22.14 6.69 -12.37
C ASN A 157 -21.33 5.42 -12.61
N LEU A 158 -19.99 5.52 -12.54
CA LEU A 158 -19.17 4.31 -12.55
C LEU A 158 -19.55 3.46 -11.33
N PRO A 159 -19.54 2.13 -11.49
CA PRO A 159 -19.88 1.24 -10.40
C PRO A 159 -18.94 1.44 -9.21
N PRO A 160 -19.46 1.29 -7.98
CA PRO A 160 -18.65 1.36 -6.77
C PRO A 160 -17.52 0.33 -6.85
N SER A 161 -16.30 0.78 -6.59
CA SER A 161 -15.08 -0.01 -6.72
C SER A 161 -14.32 -0.01 -5.41
N LYS A 162 -14.00 -1.18 -4.86
CA LYS A 162 -13.11 -1.33 -3.71
C LYS A 162 -11.70 -1.53 -4.23
N VAL A 163 -10.74 -0.73 -3.75
CA VAL A 163 -9.34 -0.86 -4.16
C VAL A 163 -8.46 -0.97 -2.92
N VAL A 164 -7.60 -1.96 -2.92
CA VAL A 164 -6.51 -2.12 -1.94
C VAL A 164 -5.20 -2.05 -2.69
N MET A 165 -4.26 -1.26 -2.18
CA MET A 165 -2.93 -1.15 -2.74
C MET A 165 -1.89 -1.23 -1.63
N LYS A 166 -0.84 -2.01 -1.86
CA LYS A 166 0.33 -2.10 -0.97
C LYS A 166 1.61 -1.90 -1.75
N ARG A 167 2.62 -1.41 -1.06
CA ARG A 167 3.97 -1.26 -1.56
C ARG A 167 4.92 -2.13 -0.75
N TYR A 168 5.88 -2.72 -1.45
CA TYR A 168 6.91 -3.57 -0.88
C TYR A 168 8.27 -3.01 -1.24
N THR A 169 9.12 -2.89 -0.22
CA THR A 169 10.53 -2.52 -0.41
C THR A 169 11.35 -3.79 -0.38
N CYS A 170 12.01 -4.08 -1.50
CA CYS A 170 12.78 -5.30 -1.69
C CYS A 170 14.29 -5.00 -1.63
N PRO A 171 15.13 -6.00 -1.34
CA PRO A 171 16.57 -5.83 -1.44
C PRO A 171 17.00 -5.35 -2.84
N GLY A 172 18.04 -4.52 -2.90
CA GLY A 172 18.64 -4.02 -4.15
C GLY A 172 17.92 -2.82 -4.76
N ASP A 173 17.40 -1.89 -3.94
CA ASP A 173 16.69 -0.68 -4.39
C ASP A 173 15.47 -0.97 -5.29
N ARG A 174 14.86 -2.15 -5.07
CA ARG A 174 13.67 -2.61 -5.78
C ARG A 174 12.41 -2.20 -5.03
N PHE A 175 11.41 -1.81 -5.79
CA PHE A 175 10.12 -1.36 -5.29
C PHE A 175 9.01 -2.02 -6.08
N VAL A 176 8.03 -2.56 -5.37
CA VAL A 176 6.86 -3.20 -5.97
C VAL A 176 5.63 -2.53 -5.40
N VAL A 177 4.68 -2.20 -6.27
CA VAL A 177 3.31 -1.87 -5.87
C VAL A 177 2.44 -3.00 -6.37
N VAL A 178 1.60 -3.52 -5.49
CA VAL A 178 0.60 -4.53 -5.82
C VAL A 178 -0.75 -3.97 -5.42
N TRP A 179 -1.76 -4.19 -6.26
CA TRP A 179 -3.11 -3.77 -5.98
C TRP A 179 -4.13 -4.85 -6.34
N ARG A 180 -5.25 -4.81 -5.63
CA ARG A 180 -6.44 -5.61 -5.92
C ARG A 180 -7.62 -4.65 -5.98
N ALA A 181 -8.46 -4.81 -6.99
CA ALA A 181 -9.70 -4.08 -7.10
C ALA A 181 -10.86 -5.03 -7.35
N CYS A 182 -12.02 -4.68 -6.79
CA CYS A 182 -13.27 -5.37 -7.01
C CYS A 182 -14.34 -4.33 -7.30
N THR A 183 -15.02 -4.49 -8.43
CA THR A 183 -16.04 -3.55 -8.91
C THR A 183 -17.33 -4.31 -9.18
N GLU A 184 -18.41 -3.91 -8.52
CA GLU A 184 -19.74 -4.49 -8.73
C GLU A 184 -20.48 -3.68 -9.79
N LEU A 185 -20.65 -4.27 -10.98
CA LEU A 185 -21.34 -3.61 -12.08
C LEU A 185 -22.83 -3.43 -11.77
N ASN A 186 -23.38 -2.26 -12.11
CA ASN A 186 -24.80 -1.92 -11.94
C ASN A 186 -25.57 -2.01 -13.27
N GLY A 187 -26.89 -1.83 -13.22
CA GLY A 187 -27.74 -1.79 -14.42
C GLY A 187 -27.99 -3.18 -15.05
N SER A 188 -27.84 -3.29 -16.37
CA SER A 188 -28.07 -4.55 -17.11
C SER A 188 -27.04 -5.65 -16.82
N LEU A 189 -25.93 -5.30 -16.15
CA LEU A 189 -24.86 -6.20 -15.76
C LEU A 189 -24.86 -6.52 -14.26
N LEU A 190 -25.96 -6.20 -13.56
CA LEU A 190 -26.10 -6.43 -12.11
C LEU A 190 -25.73 -7.88 -11.73
N GLY A 191 -24.85 -8.02 -10.74
CA GLY A 191 -24.31 -9.31 -10.31
C GLY A 191 -23.03 -9.74 -11.02
N THR A 192 -22.57 -8.96 -12.02
CA THR A 192 -21.24 -9.15 -12.61
C THR A 192 -20.21 -8.38 -11.80
N VAL A 193 -19.17 -9.10 -11.35
CA VAL A 193 -18.06 -8.53 -10.60
C VAL A 193 -16.84 -8.49 -11.51
N ALA A 194 -16.24 -7.30 -11.67
CA ALA A 194 -14.89 -7.20 -12.21
C ALA A 194 -13.89 -7.37 -11.06
N ASP A 195 -13.08 -8.43 -11.14
CA ASP A 195 -12.08 -8.81 -10.16
C ASP A 195 -10.68 -8.62 -10.79
N GLU A 196 -9.95 -7.63 -10.31
CA GLU A 196 -8.70 -7.14 -10.93
C GLU A 196 -7.51 -7.22 -9.98
N THR A 197 -6.34 -7.58 -10.50
CA THR A 197 -5.06 -7.62 -9.77
C THR A 197 -3.94 -7.08 -10.64
N GLY A 198 -2.96 -6.42 -10.03
CA GLY A 198 -1.77 -5.94 -10.73
C GLY A 198 -0.73 -5.33 -9.82
#